data_AF-A0A7R8UF19-F1
#
_entry.id   AF-A0A7R8UF19-F1
#
_cell.length_a   1.000
_cell.length_b   1.000
_cell.length_c   1.000
_cell.angle_alpha   90.00
_cell.angle_beta   90.00
_cell.angle_gamma   90.00
#
_symmetry.space_group_name_H-M   'P 1'
#
loop_
_entity.id
_entity.type
_entity.pdbx_description
1 polymer ?
#
loop_
_entity_poly.entity_id
_entity_poly.type
_entity_poly.pdbx_seq_one_letter_code
_entity_poly.pdbx_strand_id
1 'polypeptide(L)'
;MSHNPLDKIQALDAIEKEIIMCLQSAGQALTELAKEKSSQKTAENHTQQFLKSLSNVEQKLSEQISYLTKVSTGQPHEGSGYAAAKVLQMAWHRIHHVRSRVRELEECKTKYSQAAVVRQQQQQMNRVQELQNAVQDR
;
A
#
# COMPACT_ATOMS: atom_id res chain seq x y z
N MET A 1 15.78 3.45 -3.95
CA MET A 1 15.51 4.00 -5.30
C MET A 1 14.10 3.57 -5.69
N SER A 2 13.08 4.39 -5.40
CA SER A 2 11.69 4.11 -5.81
C SER A 2 11.60 4.26 -7.33
N HIS A 3 11.47 3.16 -8.07
CA HIS A 3 11.27 3.25 -9.51
C HIS A 3 9.90 3.87 -9.79
N ASN A 4 9.89 4.99 -10.51
CA ASN A 4 8.68 5.65 -10.93
C ASN A 4 7.86 4.68 -11.82
N PRO A 5 6.55 4.50 -11.57
CA PRO A 5 5.68 3.72 -12.45
C PRO A 5 5.78 4.13 -13.92
N LEU A 6 6.03 5.41 -14.19
CA LEU A 6 6.22 5.93 -15.55
C LEU A 6 7.47 5.34 -16.23
N ASP A 7 8.59 5.21 -15.49
CA ASP A 7 9.82 4.60 -16.01
C ASP A 7 9.61 3.11 -16.33
N LYS A 8 8.72 2.43 -15.60
CA LYS A 8 8.36 1.03 -15.86
C LYS A 8 7.55 0.88 -17.14
N ILE A 9 6.60 1.77 -17.38
CA ILE A 9 5.85 1.80 -18.64
C ILE A 9 6.80 2.08 -19.81
N GLN A 10 7.68 3.06 -19.68
CA GLN A 10 8.68 3.34 -20.72
C GLN A 10 9.64 2.16 -20.98
N ALA A 11 10.01 1.41 -19.94
CA ALA A 11 10.81 0.21 -20.10
C ALA A 11 10.05 -0.88 -20.89
N LEU A 12 8.74 -1.04 -20.66
CA LEU A 12 7.91 -1.96 -21.43
C LEU A 12 7.77 -1.52 -22.89
N ASP A 13 7.57 -0.22 -23.15
CA ASP A 13 7.55 0.33 -24.52
C ASP A 13 8.89 0.09 -25.25
N ALA A 14 10.01 0.19 -24.53
CA ALA A 14 11.33 -0.10 -25.09
C ALA A 14 11.49 -1.60 -25.43
N ILE A 15 10.99 -2.49 -24.56
CA ILE A 15 10.97 -3.94 -24.82
C ILE A 15 10.10 -4.24 -26.05
N GLU A 16 8.94 -3.60 -26.19
CA GLU A 16 8.06 -3.79 -27.36
C GLU A 16 8.78 -3.42 -28.67
N LYS A 17 9.50 -2.29 -28.68
CA LYS A 17 10.33 -1.90 -29.84
C LYS A 17 11.42 -2.93 -30.15
N GLU A 18 12.06 -3.50 -29.14
CA GLU A 18 13.06 -4.55 -29.33
C GLU A 18 12.45 -5.86 -29.85
N ILE A 19 11.23 -6.20 -29.46
CA ILE A 19 10.48 -7.34 -30.02
C ILE A 19 10.24 -7.12 -31.53
N ILE A 20 9.84 -5.92 -31.93
CA ILE A 20 9.66 -5.58 -33.35
C ILE A 20 10.97 -5.75 -34.12
N MET A 21 12.09 -5.26 -33.58
CA MET A 21 13.41 -5.43 -34.20
C MET A 21 13.84 -6.90 -34.29
N CYS A 22 13.53 -7.70 -33.27
CA CYS A 22 13.78 -9.13 -33.24
C CYS A 22 13.05 -9.82 -34.41
N LEU A 23 11.75 -9.57 -34.55
CA LEU A 23 10.94 -10.12 -35.64
C LEU A 23 11.41 -9.66 -37.02
N GLN A 24 11.80 -8.39 -37.16
CA GLN A 24 12.36 -7.87 -38.41
C GLN A 24 13.67 -8.58 -38.79
N SER A 25 14.57 -8.83 -37.83
CA SER A 25 15.83 -9.53 -38.08
C SER A 25 15.59 -10.97 -38.52
N ALA A 26 14.63 -11.67 -37.90
CA ALA A 26 14.20 -12.99 -38.33
C ALA A 26 13.60 -12.98 -39.75
N GLY A 27 12.72 -12.03 -40.04
CA GLY A 27 12.11 -11.88 -41.36
C GLY A 27 13.15 -11.60 -42.44
N GLN A 28 14.18 -10.80 -42.16
CA GLN A 28 15.28 -10.54 -43.07
C GLN A 28 16.14 -11.80 -43.32
N ALA A 29 16.42 -12.58 -42.28
CA ALA A 29 17.13 -13.85 -42.42
C ALA A 29 16.36 -14.82 -43.34
N LEU A 30 15.06 -15.00 -43.09
CA LEU A 30 14.20 -15.86 -43.91
C LEU A 30 14.10 -15.36 -45.36
N THR A 31 13.97 -14.04 -45.54
CA THR A 31 13.90 -13.42 -46.88
C THR A 31 15.20 -13.62 -47.65
N GLU A 32 16.36 -13.52 -47.00
CA GLU A 32 17.66 -13.78 -47.62
C GLU A 32 17.80 -15.24 -48.03
N LEU A 33 17.38 -16.17 -47.17
CA LEU A 33 17.41 -17.61 -47.45
C LEU A 33 16.45 -18.01 -48.58
N ALA A 34 15.37 -17.25 -48.80
CA ALA A 34 14.41 -17.50 -49.87
C ALA A 34 14.88 -17.03 -51.27
N LYS A 35 16.01 -16.33 -51.38
CA LYS A 35 16.55 -15.86 -52.67
C LYS A 35 17.13 -17.02 -53.48
N GLU A 36 16.98 -16.96 -54.80
CA GLU A 36 17.60 -17.93 -55.74
C GLU A 36 19.13 -17.98 -55.62
N LYS A 37 19.76 -16.84 -55.28
CA LYS A 37 21.18 -16.74 -54.92
C LYS A 37 21.30 -16.09 -53.54
N SER A 38 21.24 -16.92 -52.50
CA SER A 38 21.34 -16.46 -51.11
C SER A 38 22.79 -16.18 -50.70
N SER A 39 23.00 -15.14 -49.90
CA SER A 39 24.26 -14.87 -49.22
C SER A 39 24.24 -15.49 -47.82
N GLN A 40 24.99 -16.58 -47.64
CA GLN A 40 25.11 -17.24 -46.34
C GLN A 40 25.59 -16.29 -45.24
N LYS A 41 26.60 -15.46 -45.53
CA LYS A 41 27.12 -14.45 -44.59
C LYS A 41 26.05 -13.46 -44.16
N THR A 42 25.18 -13.03 -45.09
CA THR A 42 24.10 -12.08 -44.79
C THR A 42 23.03 -12.74 -43.94
N ALA A 43 22.62 -13.96 -44.28
CA ALA A 43 21.64 -14.72 -43.50
C ALA A 43 22.14 -15.00 -42.07
N GLU A 44 23.42 -15.36 -41.91
CA GLU A 44 24.06 -15.55 -40.61
C GLU A 44 24.08 -14.26 -39.78
N ASN A 45 24.40 -13.12 -40.39
CA ASN A 45 24.38 -11.82 -39.70
C ASN A 45 22.98 -11.49 -39.15
N HIS A 46 21.94 -11.63 -39.96
CA HIS A 46 20.56 -11.40 -39.53
C HIS A 46 20.12 -12.39 -38.43
N THR A 47 20.56 -13.64 -38.53
CA THR A 47 20.30 -14.67 -37.51
C THR A 47 20.99 -14.34 -36.19
N GLN A 48 22.25 -13.89 -36.22
CA GLN A 48 22.96 -13.46 -35.01
C GLN A 48 22.29 -12.23 -34.38
N GLN A 49 21.84 -11.28 -35.19
CA GLN A 49 21.12 -10.11 -34.69
C GLN A 49 19.78 -10.48 -34.05
N PHE A 50 19.03 -11.42 -34.65
CA PHE A 50 17.83 -12.00 -34.06
C PHE A 50 18.13 -12.63 -32.69
N LEU A 51 19.12 -13.53 -32.61
CA LEU A 51 19.48 -14.21 -31.36
C LEU A 51 19.88 -13.22 -30.25
N LYS A 52 20.68 -12.21 -30.59
CA LYS A 52 21.08 -11.16 -29.65
C LYS A 52 19.88 -10.35 -29.16
N SER A 53 18.99 -9.95 -30.06
CA SER A 53 17.78 -9.20 -29.70
C SER A 53 16.85 -10.05 -28.83
N LEU A 54 16.68 -11.32 -29.16
CA LEU A 54 15.85 -12.25 -28.41
C LEU A 54 16.37 -12.43 -26.98
N SER A 55 17.67 -12.67 -26.82
CA SER A 55 18.30 -12.80 -25.50
C SER A 55 18.12 -11.54 -24.64
N ASN A 56 18.25 -10.35 -25.23
CA ASN A 56 18.01 -9.09 -24.54
C ASN A 56 16.55 -8.92 -24.10
N VAL A 57 15.59 -9.26 -24.97
CA VAL A 57 14.15 -9.22 -24.67
C VAL A 57 13.82 -10.17 -23.52
N GLU A 58 14.31 -11.41 -23.57
CA GLU A 58 14.10 -12.42 -22.53
C GLU A 58 14.65 -11.97 -21.17
N GLN A 59 15.86 -11.40 -21.15
CA GLN A 59 16.47 -10.89 -19.92
C GLN A 59 15.61 -9.76 -19.34
N LYS A 60 15.25 -8.76 -20.14
CA LYS A 60 14.49 -7.59 -19.69
C LYS A 60 13.09 -7.96 -19.22
N LEU A 61 12.39 -8.85 -19.93
CA LEU A 61 11.09 -9.34 -19.49
C LEU A 61 11.20 -10.10 -18.18
N SER A 62 12.23 -10.94 -18.01
CA SER A 62 12.48 -11.66 -16.76
C SER A 62 12.71 -10.70 -15.58
N GLU A 63 13.44 -9.60 -15.80
CA GLU A 63 13.62 -8.54 -14.81
C GLU A 63 12.30 -7.85 -14.45
N GLN A 64 11.44 -7.55 -15.43
CA GLN A 64 10.11 -6.97 -15.17
C GLN A 64 9.19 -7.94 -14.44
N ILE A 65 9.20 -9.23 -14.79
CA ILE A 65 8.43 -10.28 -14.09
C ILE A 65 8.93 -10.38 -12.65
N SER A 66 10.24 -10.47 -12.42
CA SER A 66 10.82 -10.53 -11.08
C SER A 66 10.43 -9.30 -10.24
N TYR A 67 10.45 -8.11 -10.85
CA TYR A 67 9.97 -6.89 -10.21
C TYR A 67 8.48 -6.98 -9.86
N LEU A 68 7.62 -7.31 -10.83
CA LEU A 68 6.19 -7.48 -10.60
C LEU A 68 5.91 -8.50 -9.48
N THR A 69 6.61 -9.64 -9.47
CA THR A 69 6.53 -10.60 -8.37
C THR A 69 6.91 -9.98 -7.03
N LYS A 70 8.04 -9.25 -6.94
CA LYS A 70 8.47 -8.60 -5.70
C LYS A 70 7.46 -7.55 -5.21
N VAL A 71 6.90 -6.77 -6.13
CA VAL A 71 5.97 -5.69 -5.76
C VAL A 71 4.57 -6.19 -5.44
N SER A 72 4.10 -7.23 -6.12
CA SER A 72 2.80 -7.86 -5.91
C SER A 72 2.76 -8.80 -4.71
N THR A 73 3.90 -9.36 -4.28
CA THR A 73 3.98 -10.25 -3.10
C THR A 73 4.18 -9.50 -1.78
N GLY A 74 4.07 -8.16 -1.77
CA GLY A 74 3.97 -7.39 -0.53
C GLY A 74 5.30 -7.16 0.18
N GLN A 75 6.43 -7.17 -0.53
CA GLN A 75 7.67 -6.62 0.03
C GLN A 75 7.41 -5.15 0.45
N PRO A 76 7.93 -4.67 1.60
CA PRO A 76 7.66 -3.34 2.12
C PRO A 76 8.45 -2.31 1.33
N HIS A 77 7.90 -1.91 0.19
CA HIS A 77 8.40 -0.81 -0.64
C HIS A 77 7.20 0.10 -0.87
N GLU A 78 7.43 1.40 -0.67
CA GLU A 78 6.47 2.43 -0.28
C GLU A 78 5.47 2.85 -1.37
N GLY A 79 4.92 1.91 -2.15
CA GLY A 79 4.08 2.22 -3.30
C GLY A 79 2.95 1.24 -3.61
N SER A 80 2.74 0.18 -2.83
CA SER A 80 1.63 -0.74 -3.05
C SER A 80 0.46 -0.45 -2.10
N GLY A 81 -0.75 -0.84 -2.51
CA GLY A 81 -1.97 -0.71 -1.69
C GLY A 81 -1.86 -1.30 -0.28
N TYR A 82 -0.85 -2.15 -0.01
CA TYR A 82 -0.49 -2.61 1.32
C TYR A 82 -0.16 -1.45 2.28
N ALA A 83 0.59 -0.43 1.84
CA ALA A 83 0.89 0.74 2.66
C ALA A 83 -0.40 1.47 3.06
N ALA A 84 -1.31 1.70 2.11
CA ALA A 84 -2.61 2.30 2.37
C ALA A 84 -3.48 1.42 3.28
N ALA A 85 -3.50 0.10 3.06
CA ALA A 85 -4.22 -0.86 3.89
C ALA A 85 -3.66 -0.92 5.33
N LYS A 86 -2.34 -0.80 5.50
CA LYS A 86 -1.70 -0.75 6.82
C LYS A 86 -2.00 0.56 7.54
N VAL A 87 -1.93 1.69 6.83
CA VAL A 87 -2.34 3.00 7.36
C VAL A 87 -3.80 2.95 7.80
N LEU A 88 -4.68 2.37 7.00
CA LEU A 88 -6.09 2.17 7.36
C LEU A 88 -6.25 1.29 8.59
N GLN A 89 -5.54 0.15 8.66
CA GLN A 89 -5.56 -0.73 9.82
C GLN A 89 -5.11 0.02 11.09
N MET A 90 -4.02 0.79 11.00
CA MET A 90 -3.52 1.59 12.12
C MET A 90 -4.50 2.70 12.50
N ALA A 91 -5.15 3.36 11.54
CA ALA A 91 -6.18 4.35 11.80
C ALA A 91 -7.36 3.72 12.55
N TRP A 92 -7.76 2.50 12.19
CA TRP A 92 -8.82 1.75 12.86
C TRP A 92 -8.48 1.49 14.34
N HIS A 93 -7.26 1.00 14.61
CA HIS A 93 -6.77 0.80 15.99
C HIS A 93 -6.71 2.12 16.78
N ARG A 94 -6.24 3.21 16.16
CA ARG A 94 -6.20 4.54 16.79
C ARG A 94 -7.60 5.03 17.14
N ILE A 95 -8.57 4.89 16.23
CA ILE A 95 -9.98 5.26 16.48
C ILE A 95 -10.56 4.42 17.62
N HIS A 96 -10.33 3.11 17.61
CA HIS A 96 -10.81 2.24 18.68
C HIS A 96 -10.25 2.66 20.04
N HIS A 97 -8.95 2.95 20.11
CA HIS A 97 -8.30 3.42 21.34
C HIS A 97 -8.89 4.75 21.83
N VAL A 98 -9.05 5.73 20.94
CA VAL A 98 -9.65 7.03 21.29
C VAL A 98 -11.09 6.85 21.78
N ARG A 99 -11.90 5.99 21.13
CA ARG A 99 -13.27 5.69 21.57
C ARG A 99 -13.31 5.07 22.97
N SER A 100 -12.36 4.18 23.29
CA SER A 100 -12.23 3.64 24.65
C SER A 100 -11.95 4.74 25.68
N ARG A 101 -10.95 5.59 25.39
CA ARG A 101 -10.57 6.69 26.29
C ARG A 101 -11.69 7.70 26.51
N VAL A 102 -12.44 8.04 25.46
CA VAL A 102 -13.61 8.93 25.57
C VAL A 102 -14.70 8.32 26.43
N ARG A 103 -14.99 7.01 26.27
CA ARG A 103 -15.96 6.31 27.12
C ARG A 103 -15.56 6.37 28.60
N GLU A 104 -14.30 6.08 28.91
CA GLU A 104 -13.79 6.14 30.28
C GLU A 104 -13.91 7.55 30.89
N LEU A 105 -13.67 8.59 30.10
CA LEU A 105 -13.85 9.98 30.54
C LEU A 105 -15.32 10.30 30.85
N GLU A 106 -16.27 9.84 30.03
CA GLU A 106 -17.70 10.01 30.30
C GLU A 106 -18.15 9.28 31.57
N GLU A 107 -17.62 8.07 31.80
CA GLU A 107 -17.86 7.33 33.03
C GLU A 107 -17.31 8.07 34.26
N CYS A 108 -16.09 8.61 34.18
CA CYS A 108 -15.51 9.43 35.24
C CYS A 108 -16.35 10.68 35.51
N LYS A 109 -16.74 11.43 34.47
CA LYS A 109 -17.59 12.63 34.60
C LYS A 109 -18.91 12.31 35.30
N THR A 110 -19.55 11.20 34.92
CA THR A 110 -20.80 10.75 35.53
C THR A 110 -20.62 10.45 37.01
N LYS A 111 -19.55 9.72 37.38
CA LYS A 111 -19.23 9.43 38.79
C LYS A 111 -19.01 10.71 39.60
N TYR A 112 -18.26 11.68 39.06
CA TYR A 112 -18.03 12.96 39.75
C TYR A 112 -19.30 13.78 39.91
N SER A 113 -20.14 13.84 38.87
CA SER A 113 -21.43 14.52 38.92
C SER A 113 -22.36 13.91 39.98
N GLN A 114 -22.48 12.57 39.98
CA GLN A 114 -23.28 11.85 40.98
C GLN A 114 -22.74 12.06 42.40
N ALA A 115 -21.42 11.97 42.60
CA ALA A 115 -20.80 12.21 43.90
C ALA A 115 -21.01 13.63 44.41
N ALA A 116 -20.99 14.64 43.52
CA ALA A 116 -21.28 16.02 43.87
C ALA A 116 -22.74 16.20 44.32
N VAL A 117 -23.70 15.62 43.60
CA VAL A 117 -25.13 15.67 43.95
C VAL A 117 -25.39 14.98 45.30
N VAL A 118 -24.84 13.80 45.53
CA VAL A 118 -25.00 13.06 46.79
C VAL A 118 -24.44 13.86 47.97
N ARG A 119 -23.24 14.47 47.81
CA ARG A 119 -22.65 15.33 48.86
C ARG A 119 -23.55 16.53 49.18
N GLN A 120 -24.15 17.15 48.16
CA GLN A 120 -25.03 18.28 48.36
C GLN A 120 -26.34 17.89 49.09
N GLN A 121 -26.94 16.76 48.74
CA GLN A 121 -28.12 16.22 49.44
C GLN A 121 -27.81 15.88 50.89
N GLN A 122 -26.65 15.26 51.16
CA GLN A 122 -26.26 14.88 52.52
C GLN A 122 -25.99 16.11 53.40
N GLN A 123 -25.38 17.17 52.85
CA GLN A 123 -25.23 18.45 53.54
C GLN A 123 -26.57 19.14 53.85
N GLN A 124 -27.55 19.05 52.94
CA GLN A 124 -28.90 19.59 53.21
C GLN A 124 -29.62 18.80 54.28
N MET A 125 -29.57 17.46 54.26
CA MET A 125 -30.18 16.63 55.31
C MET A 125 -29.57 16.89 56.68
N ASN A 126 -28.24 16.95 56.78
CA ASN A 126 -27.57 17.25 58.05
C ASN A 126 -28.02 18.62 58.59
N ARG A 127 -28.12 19.63 57.73
CA ARG A 127 -28.55 20.99 58.12
C ARG A 127 -30.02 21.03 58.56
N VAL A 128 -30.89 20.26 57.92
CA VAL A 128 -32.30 20.14 58.33
C VAL A 128 -32.41 19.41 59.67
N GLN A 129 -31.64 18.33 59.88
CA GLN A 129 -31.61 17.60 61.13
C GLN A 129 -31.11 18.47 62.30
N GLU A 130 -30.06 19.26 62.08
CA GLU A 130 -29.54 20.23 63.05
C GLU A 130 -30.60 21.26 63.46
N LEU A 131 -31.34 21.80 62.49
CA LEU A 131 -32.43 22.75 62.76
C LEU A 131 -33.60 22.10 63.51
N GLN A 132 -33.95 20.85 63.18
CA GLN A 132 -35.00 20.12 63.89
C GLN A 132 -34.63 19.85 65.35
N ASN A 133 -33.39 19.42 65.61
CA ASN A 133 -32.91 19.21 66.98
C ASN A 133 -32.91 20.52 67.78
N ALA A 134 -32.48 21.64 67.17
CA ALA A 134 -32.46 22.95 67.82
C ALA A 134 -33.85 23.53 68.14
N VAL A 135 -34.89 23.13 67.40
CA VAL A 135 -36.28 23.51 67.67
C VAL A 135 -36.89 22.64 68.78
N GLN A 136 -36.47 21.39 68.90
CA GLN A 136 -37.02 20.45 69.88
C GLN A 136 -36.44 20.62 71.30
N ASP A 137 -35.28 21.27 71.44
CA ASP A 137 -34.64 21.64 72.70
C ASP A 137 -35.12 23.01 73.28
N ARG A 138 -36.17 23.62 72.71
CA ARG A 138 -36.82 24.84 73.22
C ARG A 138 -38.22 24.56 73.74
#